data_AF-A0A3P7QUQ0-F1
#
_entry.id   AF-A0A3P7QUQ0-F1
#
_cell.length_a   1.000
_cell.length_b   1.000
_cell.length_c   1.000
_cell.angle_alpha   90.00
_cell.angle_beta   90.00
_cell.angle_gamma   90.00
#
_symmetry.space_group_name_H-M   'P 1'
#
loop_
_entity.id
_entity.type
_entity.pdbx_description
1 polymer ?
#
loop_
_entity_poly.entity_id
_entity_poly.type
_entity_poly.pdbx_seq_one_letter_code
_entity_poly.pdbx_strand_id
1 'polypeptide(L)' 'MEKTGRVLITADLGSEYGFRDTDGRDPPNLRSLTFLLTHAGYKQAAQWVPSWVKVPGWLLWGSASRL' A
#
# COMPACT_ATOMS: atom_id res chain seq x y z
N MET A 1 -7.96 13.23 -16.39
CA MET A 1 -7.50 13.06 -15.00
C MET A 1 -6.89 14.37 -14.55
N GLU A 2 -7.50 15.03 -13.59
CA GLU A 2 -6.91 16.23 -12.97
C GLU A 2 -6.23 15.81 -11.67
N LYS A 3 -4.90 15.81 -11.67
CA LYS A 3 -4.10 15.65 -10.45
C LYS A 3 -3.58 17.03 -10.07
N THR A 4 -3.61 17.34 -8.78
CA THR A 4 -2.99 18.56 -8.25
C THR A 4 -1.48 18.39 -8.19
N GLY A 5 -0.71 19.47 -7.98
CA GLY A 5 0.77 19.45 -7.86
C GLY A 5 1.32 18.74 -6.61
N ARG A 6 0.66 17.67 -6.16
CA ARG A 6 1.04 16.87 -5.00
C ARG A 6 1.99 15.74 -5.40
N VAL A 7 2.91 15.42 -4.50
CA VAL A 7 3.70 14.19 -4.58
C VAL A 7 2.81 13.02 -4.14
N LEU A 8 2.69 12.01 -5.01
CA LEU A 8 1.86 10.83 -4.79
C LEU A 8 2.71 9.56 -4.89
N ILE A 9 2.31 8.52 -4.17
CA ILE A 9 2.96 7.21 -4.26
C ILE A 9 2.52 6.53 -5.56
N THR A 10 3.48 6.12 -6.38
CA THR A 10 3.23 5.50 -7.69
C THR A 10 2.33 4.25 -7.59
N ALA A 11 2.55 3.40 -6.58
CA ALA A 11 1.73 2.20 -6.37
C ALA A 11 0.27 2.55 -6.02
N ASP A 12 0.01 3.68 -5.35
CA ASP A 12 -1.36 4.12 -5.05
C ASP A 12 -2.09 4.58 -6.32
N LEU A 13 -1.39 5.33 -7.19
CA LEU A 13 -1.90 5.72 -8.51
C LEU A 13 -2.15 4.50 -9.39
N GLY A 14 -1.27 3.51 -9.36
CA GLY A 14 -1.45 2.26 -10.10
C GLY A 14 -2.74 1.53 -9.70
N SER A 15 -2.99 1.38 -8.40
CA SER A 15 -4.26 0.81 -7.92
C SER A 15 -5.48 1.66 -8.30
N GLU A 16 -5.38 2.98 -8.21
CA GLU A 16 -6.47 3.91 -8.57
C GLU A 16 -6.84 3.78 -10.05
N TYR A 17 -5.85 3.55 -10.91
CA TYR A 17 -6.04 3.41 -12.35
C TYR A 17 -6.29 1.97 -12.80
N GLY A 18 -6.31 1.01 -11.87
CA GLY A 18 -6.54 -0.41 -12.17
C GLY A 18 -5.37 -1.09 -12.88
N PHE A 19 -4.15 -0.56 -12.76
CA PHE A 19 -2.96 -1.23 -13.28
C PHE A 19 -2.68 -2.50 -12.49
N ARG A 20 -2.45 -3.59 -13.23
CA ARG A 20 -2.03 -4.89 -12.71
C ARG A 20 -0.73 -5.28 -13.38
N ASP A 21 0.04 -6.11 -12.69
CA ASP A 21 1.23 -6.71 -13.27
C ASP A 21 0.83 -7.74 -14.36
N THR A 22 1.80 -8.14 -15.17
CA THR A 22 1.65 -9.12 -16.27
C THR A 22 1.11 -10.48 -15.82
N ASP A 23 1.27 -10.80 -14.54
CA ASP A 23 0.75 -12.02 -13.90
C ASP A 23 -0.63 -11.83 -13.23
N GLY A 24 -1.24 -10.65 -13.39
CA GLY A 24 -2.55 -10.31 -12.85
C GLY A 24 -2.56 -9.91 -11.37
N ARG A 25 -1.40 -9.88 -10.70
CA ARG A 25 -1.30 -9.45 -9.31
C ARG A 25 -1.24 -7.93 -9.18
N ASP A 26 -1.62 -7.43 -8.02
CA ASP A 26 -1.43 -6.02 -7.68
C ASP A 26 0.05 -5.75 -7.41
N PRO A 27 0.61 -4.63 -7.91
CA PRO A 27 2.00 -4.28 -7.64
C PRO A 27 2.22 -4.01 -6.13
N PRO A 28 3.44 -4.26 -5.61
CA PRO A 28 3.75 -4.01 -4.20
C PRO A 28 3.46 -2.57 -3.80
N ASN A 29 2.71 -2.38 -2.72
CA ASN A 29 2.33 -1.07 -2.22
C ASN A 29 2.78 -0.91 -0.76
N LEU A 30 3.62 0.10 -0.49
CA LEU A 30 4.14 0.42 0.84
C LEU A 30 3.04 0.70 1.87
N ARG A 31 1.86 1.16 1.42
CA ARG A 31 0.71 1.42 2.27
C ARG A 31 -0.23 0.24 2.40
N SER A 32 -0.06 -0.84 1.65
CA SER A 32 -0.94 -2.02 1.78
C SER A 32 -0.72 -2.70 3.13
N LEU A 33 -1.79 -2.88 3.90
CA LEU A 33 -1.69 -3.54 5.20
C LEU A 33 -1.32 -5.03 5.05
N THR A 34 -1.87 -5.70 4.03
CA THR A 34 -1.50 -7.09 3.68
C THR A 34 -0.01 -7.20 3.36
N PHE A 35 0.53 -6.25 2.58
CA PHE A 35 1.97 -6.21 2.25
C PHE A 35 2.82 -6.05 3.51
N LEU A 36 2.48 -5.07 4.37
CA LEU A 36 3.23 -4.79 5.60
C LEU A 36 3.19 -5.96 6.58
N LEU A 37 2.03 -6.57 6.80
CA LEU A 37 1.90 -7.75 7.68
C LEU A 37 2.68 -8.95 7.15
N THR A 38 2.65 -9.17 5.83
CA THR A 38 3.44 -10.23 5.20
C THR A 38 4.94 -10.01 5.41
N HIS A 39 5.42 -8.77 5.24
CA HIS A 39 6.83 -8.42 5.42
C HIS A 39 7.26 -8.42 6.89
N ALA A 40 6.35 -8.12 7.82
CA ALA A 40 6.58 -8.18 9.26
C ALA A 40 6.52 -9.62 9.84
N GLY A 41 6.21 -10.62 9.01
CA GLY A 41 6.15 -12.04 9.41
C GLY A 41 4.76 -12.55 9.81
N TYR A 42 3.76 -11.69 9.87
CA TYR A 42 2.37 -12.02 10.25
C TYR A 42 1.55 -12.54 9.06
N LYS A 43 2.01 -13.62 8.42
CA LYS A 43 1.39 -14.16 7.19
C LYS A 43 -0.07 -14.61 7.37
N GLN A 44 -0.40 -15.19 8.52
CA GLN A 44 -1.77 -15.61 8.82
C GLN A 44 -2.70 -14.40 8.92
N ALA A 45 -2.30 -13.36 9.65
CA ALA A 45 -3.08 -12.13 9.75
C ALA A 45 -3.25 -11.45 8.39
N ALA A 46 -2.20 -11.43 7.56
CA ALA A 46 -2.25 -10.85 6.22
C ALA A 46 -3.32 -11.50 5.32
N GLN A 47 -3.62 -12.79 5.47
CA GLN A 47 -4.65 -13.49 4.69
C GLN A 47 -6.07 -13.01 5.00
N TRP A 48 -6.32 -12.53 6.22
CA TRP A 48 -7.62 -12.02 6.66
C TRP A 48 -7.83 -10.56 6.30
N VAL A 49 -6.78 -9.84 5.91
CA VAL A 49 -6.86 -8.43 5.58
C VAL A 49 -7.28 -8.25 4.12
N PRO A 50 -8.36 -7.51 3.84
CA PRO A 50 -8.75 -7.19 2.47
C PRO A 50 -7.68 -6.36 1.75
N SER A 51 -7.47 -6.62 0.47
CA SER A 51 -6.44 -5.95 -0.35
C SER A 51 -6.64 -4.43 -0.51
N TRP A 52 -7.88 -3.95 -0.32
CA TRP A 52 -8.22 -2.52 -0.38
C TRP A 52 -7.84 -1.74 0.89
N VAL A 53 -7.44 -2.42 1.97
CA VAL A 53 -7.06 -1.76 3.23
C VAL A 53 -5.65 -1.16 3.11
N LYS A 54 -5.59 0.16 3.21
CA LYS A 54 -4.35 0.94 3.15
C LYS A 54 -4.09 1.67 4.45
N VAL A 55 -2.84 1.65 4.89
CA VAL A 55 -2.34 2.40 6.04
C VAL A 55 -2.27 3.90 5.70
N PRO A 56 -2.78 4.79 6.57
CA PRO A 56 -2.62 6.24 6.39
C PRO A 56 -1.14 6.67 6.42
N GLY A 57 -0.78 7.67 5.62
CA GLY A 57 0.62 8.14 5.52
C GLY A 57 1.18 8.66 6.85
N TRP A 58 0.35 9.29 7.69
CA TRP A 58 0.79 9.76 9.01
C TRP A 58 1.17 8.62 9.95
N LEU A 59 0.54 7.44 9.81
CA LEU A 59 0.86 6.28 10.64
C LEU A 59 2.18 5.66 10.20
N LEU A 60 2.41 5.57 8.89
CA LEU A 60 3.71 5.14 8.35
C LEU A 60 4.83 6.08 8.79
N TRP A 61 4.60 7.39 8.68
CA TRP A 61 5.55 8.39 9.13
C TRP A 61 5.83 8.23 10.63
N GLY A 62 4.78 8.19 11.47
CA GLY A 62 4.93 8.00 12.92
C GLY A 62 5.69 6.72 13.29
N SER A 63 5.52 5.62 12.54
CA SER A 63 6.23 4.35 12.80
C SER A 63 7.73 4.41 12.47
N ALA A 64 8.14 5.30 11.56
CA ALA A 64 9.53 5.47 11.14
C ALA A 64 10.23 6.66 11.83
N SER A 65 9.45 7.56 12.44
CA SER A 65 9.93 8.70 13.22
C SER A 65 10.49 8.25 14.57
N ARG A 66 11.57 8.89 15.02
CA ARG A 66 12.13 8.73 16.38
C ARG A 66 11.65 9.82 17.35
N LEU A 67 10.55 10.51 17.00
CA LEU A 67 9.94 11.55 17.82
C LEU A 67 9.08 10.96 18.93
#